data_AF-A0A1J3JFH3-F1
#
_entry.id   AF-A0A1J3JFH3-F1
#
_cell.length_a   1.000
_cell.length_b   1.000
_cell.length_c   1.000
_cell.angle_alpha   90.00
_cell.angle_beta   90.00
_cell.angle_gamma   90.00
#
_symmetry.space_group_name_H-M   'P 1'
#
loop_
_entity.id
_entity.type
_entity.pdbx_description
1 polymer ?
#
loop_
_entity_poly.entity_id
_entity_poly.type
_entity_poly.pdbx_seq_one_letter_code
_entity_poly.pdbx_strand_id
1 'polypeptide(L)'
;MKGLFKSKPRTPAEIVRQTRDLLRYADRSASFPDLRESKREEKLVELTKSLRELKLILYGNSEAEPVAEACAQLTQEFFKDDTLRRLLTSLPNLNLEARKDATQVVANLQRQQVHSRLIASDYLESNIDLMDFLVEGFENTDMALHYGTMFRECIRHQIVAKYVLDSQHVKKFFYYIQLPNFDIAADAAATFKELLTRHKSTVAEFLIKNEDWFFADYNSKLLESS
;
A
#
# COMPACT_ATOMS: atom_id res chain seq x y z
N MET A 1 15.85 -18.87 -42.57
CA MET A 1 14.91 -19.13 -41.47
C MET A 1 15.46 -18.51 -40.20
N LYS A 2 15.03 -17.30 -39.83
CA LYS A 2 15.33 -16.74 -38.49
C LYS A 2 14.25 -17.26 -37.55
N GLY A 3 14.51 -18.38 -36.89
CA GLY A 3 13.64 -18.87 -35.82
C GLY A 3 13.57 -17.80 -34.75
N LEU A 4 12.38 -17.23 -34.55
CA LEU A 4 12.08 -16.36 -33.41
C LEU A 4 12.28 -17.19 -32.15
N PHE A 5 13.42 -17.00 -31.47
CA PHE A 5 13.55 -17.40 -30.08
C PHE A 5 12.54 -16.56 -29.29
N LYS A 6 11.37 -17.14 -28.97
CA LYS A 6 10.48 -16.55 -27.96
C LYS A 6 11.27 -16.53 -26.65
N SER A 7 11.47 -15.34 -26.08
CA SER A 7 12.10 -15.22 -24.77
C SER A 7 11.31 -16.05 -23.76
N LYS A 8 12.04 -16.72 -22.85
CA LYS A 8 11.43 -17.52 -21.78
C LYS A 8 10.46 -16.62 -21.00
N PRO A 9 9.25 -17.10 -20.65
CA PRO A 9 8.35 -16.36 -19.78
C PRO A 9 9.07 -15.99 -18.49
N ARG A 10 8.92 -14.73 -18.06
CA ARG A 10 9.53 -14.25 -16.82
C ARG A 10 8.85 -14.94 -15.64
N THR A 11 9.65 -15.31 -14.66
CA THR A 11 9.18 -15.78 -13.37
C THR A 11 8.59 -14.63 -12.55
N PRO A 12 7.70 -14.89 -11.57
CA PRO A 12 7.16 -13.86 -10.69
C PRO A 12 8.24 -13.00 -10.03
N ALA A 13 9.33 -13.62 -9.57
CA ALA A 13 10.47 -12.92 -8.97
C ALA A 13 11.22 -12.02 -9.97
N GLU A 14 11.38 -12.43 -11.23
CA GLU A 14 11.98 -11.59 -12.27
C GLU A 14 11.13 -10.36 -12.59
N ILE A 15 9.80 -10.51 -12.58
CA ILE A 15 8.88 -9.39 -12.80
C ILE A 15 9.01 -8.39 -11.66
N VAL A 16 9.04 -8.85 -10.40
CA VAL A 16 9.23 -7.96 -9.23
C VAL A 16 10.56 -7.21 -9.31
N ARG A 17 11.67 -7.89 -9.62
CA ARG A 17 12.98 -7.24 -9.77
C ARG A 17 12.97 -6.19 -10.88
N GLN A 18 12.33 -6.51 -12.01
CA GLN A 18 12.13 -5.53 -13.08
C GLN A 18 11.28 -4.34 -12.61
N THR A 19 10.18 -4.58 -11.88
CA THR A 19 9.35 -3.49 -11.33
C THR A 19 10.19 -2.59 -10.43
N ARG A 20 10.99 -3.17 -9.53
CA ARG A 20 11.93 -2.45 -8.63
C ARG A 20 12.91 -1.58 -9.42
N ASP A 21 13.51 -2.15 -10.47
CA ASP A 21 14.44 -1.43 -11.35
C ASP A 21 13.76 -0.33 -12.16
N LEU A 22 12.46 -0.43 -12.42
CA LEU A 22 11.70 0.59 -13.15
C LEU A 22 11.21 1.72 -12.23
N LEU A 23 11.00 1.45 -10.94
CA LEU A 23 10.54 2.46 -9.97
C LEU A 23 11.49 3.65 -9.83
N ARG A 24 12.80 3.45 -10.01
CA ARG A 24 13.77 4.56 -9.98
C ARG A 24 13.50 5.65 -11.01
N TYR A 25 12.81 5.34 -12.12
CA TYR A 25 12.47 6.32 -13.13
C TYR A 25 11.24 7.15 -12.74
N ALA A 26 10.40 6.67 -11.82
CA ALA A 26 9.27 7.42 -11.28
C ALA A 26 9.72 8.44 -10.23
N ASP A 27 10.82 8.18 -9.53
CA ASP A 27 11.45 9.11 -8.60
C ASP A 27 11.95 10.36 -9.34
N ARG A 28 11.37 11.52 -9.03
CA ARG A 28 11.77 12.82 -9.61
C ARG A 28 13.01 13.41 -8.92
N SER A 29 13.36 12.94 -7.72
CA SER A 29 14.58 13.35 -7.02
C SER A 29 15.82 12.66 -7.58
N ALA A 30 15.65 11.50 -8.22
CA ALA A 30 16.70 10.78 -8.91
C ALA A 30 17.16 11.57 -10.14
N SER A 31 18.39 12.09 -10.09
CA SER A 31 19.03 12.73 -11.23
C SER A 31 19.60 11.66 -12.17
N PHE A 32 19.20 11.72 -13.44
CA PHE A 32 19.78 10.92 -14.51
C PHE A 32 20.36 11.87 -15.56
N PRO A 33 21.62 12.34 -15.39
CA PRO A 33 22.21 13.40 -16.21
C PRO A 33 22.15 13.15 -17.72
N ASP A 34 22.18 11.88 -18.13
CA ASP A 34 22.20 11.45 -19.54
C ASP A 34 20.87 10.86 -20.05
N LEU A 35 19.83 10.82 -19.22
CA LEU A 35 18.55 10.20 -19.60
C LEU A 35 17.63 11.21 -20.26
N ARG A 36 17.41 11.01 -21.57
CA ARG A 36 16.39 11.75 -22.32
C ARG A 36 15.00 11.54 -21.71
N GLU A 37 14.20 12.61 -21.65
CA GLU A 37 12.83 12.56 -21.13
C GLU A 37 11.95 11.52 -21.83
N SER A 38 12.04 11.43 -23.16
CA SER A 38 11.36 10.39 -23.93
C SER A 38 11.74 8.96 -23.54
N LYS A 39 12.99 8.74 -23.10
CA LYS A 39 13.44 7.44 -22.59
C LYS A 39 12.87 7.18 -21.20
N ARG A 40 12.74 8.21 -20.36
CA ARG A 40 12.08 8.10 -19.05
C ARG A 40 10.61 7.73 -19.22
N GLU A 41 9.91 8.37 -20.15
CA GLU A 41 8.51 8.05 -20.46
C GLU A 41 8.34 6.60 -20.92
N GLU A 42 9.22 6.10 -21.80
CA GLU A 42 9.25 4.69 -22.20
C GLU A 42 9.38 3.76 -20.99
N LYS A 43 10.24 4.11 -20.01
CA LYS A 43 10.39 3.35 -18.76
C LYS A 43 9.16 3.42 -17.85
N LEU A 44 8.44 4.52 -17.81
CA LEU A 44 7.17 4.62 -17.07
C LEU A 44 6.05 3.79 -17.71
N VAL A 45 6.05 3.66 -19.05
CA VAL A 45 5.15 2.75 -19.76
C VAL A 45 5.50 1.29 -19.45
N GLU A 46 6.79 0.93 -19.44
CA GLU A 46 7.24 -0.40 -19.00
C GLU A 46 6.83 -0.69 -17.54
N LEU A 47 6.96 0.30 -16.65
CA LEU A 47 6.55 0.19 -15.24
C LEU A 47 5.06 -0.10 -15.11
N THR A 48 4.22 0.64 -15.84
CA THR A 48 2.76 0.43 -15.86
C THR A 48 2.41 -1.00 -16.29
N LYS A 49 3.07 -1.52 -17.33
CA LYS A 49 2.88 -2.91 -17.78
C LYS A 49 3.32 -3.92 -16.71
N SER A 50 4.44 -3.66 -16.05
CA SER A 50 4.98 -4.53 -15.00
C SER A 50 4.07 -4.58 -13.77
N LEU A 51 3.52 -3.44 -13.32
CA LEU A 51 2.54 -3.39 -12.23
C LEU A 51 1.25 -4.16 -12.57
N ARG A 52 0.79 -4.05 -13.82
CA ARG A 52 -0.35 -4.84 -14.30
C ARG A 52 -0.05 -6.34 -14.29
N GLU A 53 1.14 -6.74 -14.68
CA GLU A 53 1.58 -8.14 -14.65
C GLU A 53 1.62 -8.69 -13.23
N LEU A 54 2.16 -7.92 -12.26
CA LEU A 54 2.10 -8.27 -10.83
C LEU A 54 0.66 -8.46 -10.35
N LYS A 55 -0.25 -7.55 -10.72
CA LYS A 55 -1.67 -7.65 -10.37
C LYS A 55 -2.28 -8.94 -10.92
N LEU A 56 -2.04 -9.26 -12.18
CA LEU A 56 -2.59 -10.46 -12.82
C LEU A 56 -2.09 -11.75 -12.15
N ILE A 57 -0.85 -11.77 -11.64
CA ILE A 57 -0.37 -12.92 -10.85
C ILE A 57 -1.16 -13.07 -9.55
N LEU A 58 -1.47 -11.96 -8.87
CA LEU A 58 -2.10 -11.94 -7.55
C LEU A 58 -3.63 -12.12 -7.57
N TYR A 59 -4.29 -11.75 -8.68
CA TYR A 59 -5.75 -11.79 -8.82
C TYR A 59 -6.24 -12.75 -9.91
N GLY A 60 -5.34 -13.28 -10.73
CA GLY A 60 -5.71 -14.02 -11.93
C GLY A 60 -6.27 -13.10 -13.02
N ASN A 61 -6.96 -13.71 -13.98
CA ASN A 61 -7.66 -13.05 -15.07
C ASN A 61 -8.96 -13.80 -15.42
N SER A 62 -9.61 -13.45 -16.52
CA SER A 62 -10.86 -14.10 -16.96
C SER A 62 -10.70 -15.57 -17.37
N GLU A 63 -9.47 -16.03 -17.59
CA GLU A 63 -9.16 -17.38 -18.09
C GLU A 63 -8.54 -18.28 -17.02
N ALA A 64 -7.88 -17.71 -16.01
CA ALA A 64 -7.13 -18.45 -15.00
C ALA A 64 -7.16 -17.75 -13.63
N GLU A 65 -7.42 -18.56 -12.60
CA GLU A 65 -7.27 -18.21 -11.19
C GLU A 65 -5.79 -18.00 -10.81
N PRO A 66 -5.49 -17.19 -9.76
CA PRO A 66 -4.13 -16.98 -9.30
C PRO A 66 -3.51 -18.27 -8.76
N VAL A 67 -2.30 -18.58 -9.20
CA VAL A 67 -1.55 -19.77 -8.75
C VAL A 67 -0.85 -19.45 -7.43
N ALA A 68 -1.15 -20.23 -6.38
CA ALA A 68 -0.64 -19.99 -5.02
C ALA A 68 0.90 -19.94 -4.95
N GLU A 69 1.60 -20.83 -5.66
CA GLU A 69 3.07 -20.83 -5.70
C GLU A 69 3.62 -19.56 -6.36
N ALA A 70 3.00 -19.10 -7.45
CA ALA A 70 3.41 -17.88 -8.14
C ALA A 70 3.18 -16.63 -7.27
N CYS A 71 2.04 -16.59 -6.54
CA CYS A 71 1.77 -15.55 -5.55
C CYS A 71 2.83 -15.55 -4.45
N ALA A 72 3.14 -16.71 -3.88
CA ALA A 72 4.15 -16.82 -2.81
C ALA A 72 5.54 -16.37 -3.28
N GLN A 73 5.96 -16.76 -4.49
CA GLN A 73 7.23 -16.30 -5.09
C GLN A 73 7.26 -14.78 -5.30
N LEU A 74 6.16 -14.20 -5.81
CA LEU A 74 6.01 -12.75 -5.98
C LEU A 74 6.11 -12.04 -4.63
N THR A 75 5.33 -12.49 -3.64
CA THR A 75 5.31 -11.90 -2.29
C THR A 75 6.68 -11.95 -1.62
N GLN A 76 7.36 -13.09 -1.70
CA GLN A 76 8.69 -13.25 -1.12
C GLN A 76 9.72 -12.31 -1.77
N GLU A 77 9.68 -12.14 -3.08
CA GLU A 77 10.60 -11.23 -3.76
C GLU A 77 10.24 -9.75 -3.53
N PHE A 78 8.94 -9.42 -3.43
CA PHE A 78 8.46 -8.04 -3.30
C PHE A 78 8.92 -7.41 -1.98
N PHE A 79 8.89 -8.14 -0.88
CA PHE A 79 9.33 -7.62 0.42
C PHE A 79 10.87 -7.57 0.60
N LYS A 80 11.64 -7.77 -0.47
CA LYS A 80 13.11 -7.52 -0.48
C LYS A 80 13.45 -6.14 -1.02
N ASP A 81 14.66 -5.69 -0.70
CA ASP A 81 15.32 -4.48 -1.23
C ASP A 81 14.43 -3.22 -1.24
N ASP A 82 13.57 -3.11 -0.23
CA ASP A 82 12.73 -1.96 0.04
C ASP A 82 11.76 -1.59 -1.11
N THR A 83 11.28 -2.61 -1.84
CA THR A 83 10.38 -2.41 -2.98
C THR A 83 9.10 -1.69 -2.57
N LEU A 84 8.53 -2.02 -1.41
CA LEU A 84 7.29 -1.39 -0.93
C LEU A 84 7.48 0.11 -0.75
N ARG A 85 8.51 0.54 0.00
CA ARG A 85 8.82 1.96 0.18
C ARG A 85 8.97 2.68 -1.14
N ARG A 86 9.78 2.12 -2.05
CA ARG A 86 10.01 2.71 -3.38
C ARG A 86 8.72 2.85 -4.17
N LEU A 87 7.82 1.88 -4.08
CA LEU A 87 6.52 1.93 -4.75
C LEU A 87 5.63 3.01 -4.15
N LEU A 88 5.56 3.10 -2.82
CA LEU A 88 4.76 4.09 -2.10
C LEU A 88 5.22 5.52 -2.41
N THR A 89 6.51 5.80 -2.35
CA THR A 89 7.05 7.14 -2.64
C THR A 89 6.95 7.52 -4.12
N SER A 90 6.95 6.53 -5.01
CA SER A 90 6.79 6.76 -6.46
C SER A 90 5.34 6.95 -6.89
N LEU A 91 4.37 6.51 -6.09
CA LEU A 91 2.95 6.44 -6.45
C LEU A 91 2.38 7.76 -7.01
N PRO A 92 2.67 8.95 -6.43
CA PRO A 92 2.17 10.23 -6.96
C PRO A 92 2.69 10.55 -8.38
N ASN A 93 3.81 9.98 -8.77
CA ASN A 93 4.43 10.20 -10.08
C ASN A 93 3.92 9.24 -11.17
N LEU A 94 3.02 8.32 -10.82
CA LEU A 94 2.43 7.38 -11.76
C LEU A 94 1.10 7.89 -12.31
N ASN A 95 0.70 7.38 -13.48
CA ASN A 95 -0.64 7.63 -14.02
C ASN A 95 -1.72 6.87 -13.21
N LEU A 96 -2.99 7.25 -13.41
CA LEU A 96 -4.11 6.73 -12.63
C LEU A 96 -4.22 5.19 -12.66
N GLU A 97 -4.05 4.57 -13.82
CA GLU A 97 -4.16 3.12 -13.94
C GLU A 97 -3.02 2.39 -13.21
N ALA A 98 -1.79 2.90 -13.32
CA ALA A 98 -0.66 2.39 -12.57
C ALA A 98 -0.84 2.56 -11.06
N ARG A 99 -1.43 3.67 -10.59
CA ARG A 99 -1.76 3.87 -9.16
C ARG A 99 -2.77 2.82 -8.67
N LYS A 100 -3.83 2.56 -9.44
CA LYS A 100 -4.83 1.53 -9.13
C LYS A 100 -4.21 0.14 -9.06
N ASP A 101 -3.41 -0.23 -10.06
CA ASP A 101 -2.73 -1.53 -10.10
C ASP A 101 -1.77 -1.69 -8.92
N ALA A 102 -0.94 -0.68 -8.62
CA ALA A 102 -0.06 -0.67 -7.47
C ALA A 102 -0.82 -0.80 -6.14
N THR A 103 -1.96 -0.10 -6.00
CA THR A 103 -2.84 -0.19 -4.81
C THR A 103 -3.33 -1.61 -4.60
N GLN A 104 -3.83 -2.25 -5.66
CA GLN A 104 -4.33 -3.63 -5.57
C GLN A 104 -3.21 -4.63 -5.29
N VAL A 105 -2.03 -4.44 -5.90
CA VAL A 105 -0.84 -5.26 -5.61
C VAL A 105 -0.47 -5.17 -4.12
N VAL A 106 -0.27 -3.96 -3.58
CA VAL A 106 0.09 -3.76 -2.17
C VAL A 106 -0.97 -4.32 -1.24
N ALA A 107 -2.25 -4.07 -1.53
CA ALA A 107 -3.38 -4.56 -0.75
C ALA A 107 -3.44 -6.10 -0.68
N ASN A 108 -3.26 -6.77 -1.82
CA ASN A 108 -3.28 -8.22 -1.90
C ASN A 108 -2.09 -8.85 -1.16
N LEU A 109 -0.90 -8.29 -1.33
CA LEU A 109 0.33 -8.77 -0.69
C LEU A 109 0.24 -8.86 0.84
N GLN A 110 -0.56 -8.00 1.49
CA GLN A 110 -0.74 -8.05 2.94
C GLN A 110 -1.44 -9.33 3.43
N ARG A 111 -2.13 -10.05 2.52
CA ARG A 111 -2.88 -11.29 2.81
C ARG A 111 -2.15 -12.56 2.38
N GLN A 112 -1.11 -12.43 1.56
CA GLN A 112 -0.40 -13.56 1.00
C GLN A 112 0.42 -14.30 2.07
N GLN A 113 0.31 -15.63 2.06
CA GLN A 113 1.10 -16.50 2.92
C GLN A 113 2.27 -17.10 2.14
N VAL A 114 3.46 -16.98 2.70
CA VAL A 114 4.68 -17.63 2.19
C VAL A 114 5.10 -18.66 3.23
N HIS A 115 5.09 -19.95 2.86
CA HIS A 115 5.30 -21.06 3.80
C HIS A 115 4.39 -20.96 5.06
N SER A 116 3.10 -20.65 4.83
CA SER A 116 2.08 -20.46 5.88
C SER A 116 2.35 -19.30 6.85
N ARG A 117 3.21 -18.34 6.49
CA ARG A 117 3.50 -17.13 7.28
C ARG A 117 3.14 -15.87 6.52
N LEU A 118 2.62 -14.87 7.22
CA LEU A 118 2.36 -13.53 6.69
C LEU A 118 3.63 -12.69 6.77
N ILE A 119 4.57 -12.91 5.86
CA ILE A 119 5.87 -12.21 5.86
C ILE A 119 5.76 -10.69 5.71
N ALA A 120 4.61 -10.20 5.25
CA ALA A 120 4.30 -8.77 5.20
C ALA A 120 4.30 -8.15 6.61
N SER A 121 3.85 -8.88 7.63
CA SER A 121 3.87 -8.40 9.02
C SER A 121 5.31 -8.14 9.49
N ASP A 122 6.22 -9.09 9.24
CA ASP A 122 7.63 -8.99 9.62
C ASP A 122 8.33 -7.81 8.91
N TYR A 123 8.01 -7.62 7.62
CA TYR A 123 8.53 -6.48 6.86
C TYR A 123 8.02 -5.14 7.41
N LEU A 124 6.73 -5.04 7.73
CA LEU A 124 6.13 -3.82 8.27
C LEU A 124 6.64 -3.49 9.67
N GLU A 125 6.90 -4.49 10.50
CA GLU A 125 7.56 -4.28 11.81
C GLU A 125 8.95 -3.65 11.63
N SER A 126 9.71 -4.10 10.63
CA SER A 126 11.04 -3.57 10.32
C SER A 126 11.02 -2.21 9.61
N ASN A 127 9.86 -1.77 9.10
CA ASN A 127 9.67 -0.56 8.27
C ASN A 127 8.42 0.20 8.71
N ILE A 128 8.20 0.30 10.02
CA ILE A 128 6.94 0.78 10.57
C ILE A 128 6.65 2.25 10.26
N ASP A 129 7.70 3.03 9.98
CA ASP A 129 7.62 4.42 9.54
C ASP A 129 6.87 4.60 8.21
N LEU A 130 6.70 3.53 7.41
CA LEU A 130 5.81 3.55 6.25
C LEU A 130 4.35 3.84 6.62
N MET A 131 3.94 3.56 7.86
CA MET A 131 2.59 3.87 8.33
C MET A 131 2.40 5.37 8.50
N ASP A 132 3.43 6.09 8.93
CA ASP A 132 3.39 7.56 9.05
C ASP A 132 3.11 8.17 7.68
N PHE A 133 3.86 7.71 6.66
CA PHE A 133 3.70 8.11 5.27
C PHE A 133 2.29 7.81 4.73
N LEU A 134 1.75 6.62 5.00
CA LEU A 134 0.41 6.25 4.53
C LEU A 134 -0.69 7.05 5.21
N VAL A 135 -0.57 7.32 6.52
CA VAL A 135 -1.55 8.12 7.27
C VAL A 135 -1.52 9.57 6.79
N GLU A 136 -0.35 10.17 6.65
CA GLU A 136 -0.19 11.53 6.11
C GLU A 136 -0.72 11.65 4.67
N GLY A 137 -0.69 10.54 3.93
CA GLY A 137 -1.25 10.42 2.60
C GLY A 137 -2.73 10.82 2.45
N PHE A 138 -3.52 10.77 3.53
CA PHE A 138 -4.92 11.24 3.53
C PHE A 138 -5.06 12.75 3.29
N GLU A 139 -4.00 13.53 3.54
CA GLU A 139 -3.98 14.99 3.31
C GLU A 139 -3.83 15.34 1.82
N ASN A 140 -3.43 14.38 0.98
CA ASN A 140 -3.33 14.55 -0.46
C ASN A 140 -4.55 13.95 -1.16
N THR A 141 -5.48 14.80 -1.59
CA THR A 141 -6.76 14.39 -2.23
C THR A 141 -6.58 13.41 -3.40
N ASP A 142 -5.53 13.57 -4.21
CA ASP A 142 -5.28 12.70 -5.39
C ASP A 142 -4.78 11.30 -5.00
N MET A 143 -4.28 11.15 -3.77
CA MET A 143 -3.63 9.95 -3.27
C MET A 143 -4.36 9.30 -2.10
N ALA A 144 -5.22 10.04 -1.41
CA ALA A 144 -5.86 9.63 -0.16
C ALA A 144 -6.55 8.27 -0.26
N LEU A 145 -7.33 8.02 -1.32
CA LEU A 145 -8.01 6.73 -1.49
C LEU A 145 -7.06 5.57 -1.77
N HIS A 146 -5.94 5.83 -2.45
CA HIS A 146 -4.91 4.83 -2.72
C HIS A 146 -4.18 4.46 -1.43
N TYR A 147 -3.69 5.46 -0.70
CA TYR A 147 -2.99 5.23 0.57
C TYR A 147 -3.92 4.71 1.66
N GLY A 148 -5.16 5.18 1.75
CA GLY A 148 -6.16 4.67 2.67
C GLY A 148 -6.47 3.21 2.43
N THR A 149 -6.61 2.79 1.17
CA THR A 149 -6.77 1.36 0.83
C THR A 149 -5.56 0.53 1.25
N MET A 150 -4.33 0.97 0.93
CA MET A 150 -3.12 0.25 1.32
C MET A 150 -2.95 0.18 2.85
N PHE A 151 -3.22 1.29 3.55
CA PHE A 151 -3.11 1.39 4.99
C PHE A 151 -4.11 0.49 5.72
N ARG A 152 -5.37 0.48 5.26
CA ARG A 152 -6.40 -0.41 5.82
C ARG A 152 -6.03 -1.88 5.69
N GLU A 153 -5.27 -2.26 4.67
CA GLU A 153 -4.74 -3.62 4.53
C GLU A 153 -3.57 -3.91 5.46
N CYS A 154 -2.79 -2.88 5.81
CA CYS A 154 -1.68 -2.98 6.76
C CYS A 154 -2.16 -3.09 8.21
N ILE A 155 -3.21 -2.36 8.62
CA ILE A 155 -3.78 -2.45 10.00
C ILE A 155 -4.37 -3.83 10.32
N ARG A 156 -4.51 -4.71 9.33
CA ARG A 156 -4.82 -6.12 9.56
C ARG A 156 -3.76 -6.82 10.41
N HIS A 157 -2.52 -6.37 10.36
CA HIS A 157 -1.44 -6.88 11.20
C HIS A 157 -1.47 -6.14 12.55
N GLN A 158 -1.49 -6.89 13.65
CA GLN A 158 -1.64 -6.31 14.98
C GLN A 158 -0.52 -5.31 15.32
N ILE A 159 0.70 -5.56 14.82
CA ILE A 159 1.86 -4.69 15.03
C ILE A 159 1.59 -3.28 14.49
N VAL A 160 0.94 -3.18 13.32
CA VAL A 160 0.63 -1.92 12.64
C VAL A 160 -0.49 -1.20 13.39
N ALA A 161 -1.57 -1.92 13.71
CA ALA A 161 -2.68 -1.33 14.45
C ALA A 161 -2.23 -0.79 15.80
N LYS A 162 -1.38 -1.55 16.52
CA LYS A 162 -0.80 -1.12 17.80
C LYS A 162 0.03 0.15 17.63
N TYR A 163 0.93 0.17 16.64
CA TYR A 163 1.75 1.35 16.36
C TYR A 163 0.91 2.61 16.13
N VAL A 164 -0.11 2.52 15.28
CA VAL A 164 -0.97 3.67 14.95
C VAL A 164 -1.76 4.13 16.17
N LEU A 165 -2.34 3.21 16.94
CA LEU A 165 -3.09 3.51 18.16
C LEU A 165 -2.20 4.17 19.23
N ASP A 166 -0.96 3.70 19.40
CA ASP A 166 -0.02 4.23 20.39
C ASP A 166 0.65 5.56 19.94
N SER A 167 0.37 6.03 18.72
CA SER A 167 0.95 7.26 18.13
C SER A 167 -0.04 8.44 18.08
N GLN A 168 0.41 9.63 17.67
CA GLN A 168 -0.49 10.76 17.40
C GLN A 168 -1.32 10.57 16.11
N HIS A 169 -1.00 9.58 15.27
CA HIS A 169 -1.71 9.34 14.02
C HIS A 169 -3.18 9.00 14.23
N VAL A 170 -3.54 8.30 15.31
CA VAL A 170 -4.95 7.98 15.62
C VAL A 170 -5.81 9.25 15.73
N LYS A 171 -5.25 10.36 16.25
CA LYS A 171 -5.98 11.62 16.39
C LYS A 171 -6.31 12.28 15.07
N LYS A 172 -5.51 12.04 14.03
CA LYS A 172 -5.75 12.59 12.69
C LYS A 172 -7.05 12.06 12.09
N PHE A 173 -7.49 10.85 12.45
CA PHE A 173 -8.74 10.30 11.94
C PHE A 173 -9.98 11.09 12.36
N PHE A 174 -9.98 11.74 13.54
CA PHE A 174 -11.08 12.64 13.90
C PHE A 174 -11.21 13.81 12.93
N TYR A 175 -10.11 14.27 12.33
CA TYR A 175 -10.11 15.30 11.29
C TYR A 175 -10.43 14.72 9.91
N TYR A 176 -9.78 13.60 9.52
CA TYR A 176 -9.97 13.01 8.19
C TYR A 176 -11.42 12.58 7.92
N ILE A 177 -12.14 12.12 8.94
CA ILE A 177 -13.56 11.75 8.84
C ILE A 177 -14.47 12.94 8.52
N GLN A 178 -14.01 14.16 8.80
CA GLN A 178 -14.75 15.40 8.58
C GLN A 178 -14.28 16.16 7.32
N LEU A 179 -13.45 15.53 6.48
CA LEU A 179 -13.01 16.17 5.24
C LEU A 179 -14.19 16.45 4.31
N PRO A 180 -14.18 17.57 3.56
CA PRO A 180 -15.28 17.96 2.68
C PRO A 180 -15.47 16.99 1.50
N ASN A 181 -14.44 16.22 1.14
CA ASN A 181 -14.54 15.17 0.14
C ASN A 181 -15.17 13.92 0.80
N PHE A 182 -16.42 13.63 0.44
CA PHE A 182 -17.19 12.52 0.99
C PHE A 182 -16.49 11.16 0.85
N ASP A 183 -15.88 10.87 -0.31
CA ASP A 183 -15.25 9.57 -0.54
C ASP A 183 -14.05 9.37 0.39
N ILE A 184 -13.24 10.41 0.59
CA ILE A 184 -12.09 10.38 1.50
C ILE A 184 -12.55 10.29 2.96
N ALA A 185 -13.55 11.09 3.34
CA ALA A 185 -14.11 11.07 4.69
C ALA A 185 -14.71 9.70 5.04
N ALA A 186 -15.48 9.10 4.13
CA ALA A 186 -16.04 7.76 4.29
C ALA A 186 -14.94 6.69 4.37
N ASP A 187 -13.90 6.80 3.55
CA ASP A 187 -12.75 5.90 3.59
C ASP A 187 -11.98 5.99 4.92
N ALA A 188 -11.76 7.20 5.42
CA ALA A 188 -11.15 7.46 6.71
C ALA A 188 -12.01 6.89 7.86
N ALA A 189 -13.33 7.06 7.80
CA ALA A 189 -14.26 6.51 8.79
C ALA A 189 -14.25 4.98 8.82
N ALA A 190 -14.24 4.34 7.65
CA ALA A 190 -14.14 2.89 7.54
C ALA A 190 -12.80 2.38 8.11
N THR A 191 -11.71 3.08 7.81
CA THR A 191 -10.37 2.77 8.33
C THR A 191 -10.29 2.94 9.84
N PHE A 192 -10.80 4.04 10.39
CA PHE A 192 -10.84 4.31 11.82
C PHE A 192 -11.67 3.28 12.57
N LYS A 193 -12.86 2.94 12.04
CA LYS A 193 -13.69 1.86 12.57
C LYS A 193 -12.93 0.54 12.59
N GLU A 194 -12.25 0.18 11.52
CA GLU A 194 -11.49 -1.07 11.45
C GLU A 194 -10.34 -1.09 12.47
N LEU A 195 -9.59 0.00 12.58
CA LEU A 195 -8.52 0.18 13.56
C LEU A 195 -9.04 -0.02 14.99
N LEU A 196 -10.22 0.51 15.31
CA LEU A 196 -10.88 0.43 16.61
C LEU A 196 -11.68 -0.86 16.86
N THR A 197 -11.74 -1.81 15.92
CA THR A 197 -12.60 -3.01 16.10
C THR A 197 -11.94 -4.33 15.76
N ARG A 198 -10.84 -4.32 14.99
CA ARG A 198 -10.19 -5.54 14.53
C ARG A 198 -9.45 -6.29 15.65
N HIS A 199 -8.51 -5.62 16.32
CA HIS A 199 -7.62 -6.24 17.31
C HIS A 199 -8.12 -5.96 18.73
N LYS A 200 -9.16 -6.70 19.13
CA LYS A 200 -9.95 -6.40 20.34
C LYS A 200 -9.12 -6.15 21.61
N SER A 201 -8.09 -6.95 21.87
CA SER A 201 -7.22 -6.78 23.04
C SER A 201 -6.42 -5.49 22.97
N THR A 202 -5.73 -5.25 21.84
CA THR A 202 -4.96 -4.02 21.60
C THR A 202 -5.83 -2.78 21.72
N VAL A 203 -7.02 -2.81 21.14
CA VAL A 203 -7.97 -1.68 21.19
C VAL A 203 -8.46 -1.47 22.62
N ALA A 204 -8.84 -2.52 23.35
CA ALA A 204 -9.31 -2.40 24.71
C ALA A 204 -8.24 -1.77 25.62
N GLU A 205 -6.99 -2.23 25.51
CA GLU A 205 -5.84 -1.64 26.21
C GLU A 205 -5.65 -0.16 25.86
N PHE A 206 -5.72 0.17 24.56
CA PHE A 206 -5.63 1.56 24.10
C PHE A 206 -6.75 2.43 24.69
N LEU A 207 -8.01 2.00 24.61
CA LEU A 207 -9.16 2.78 25.07
C LEU A 207 -9.14 2.98 26.59
N ILE A 208 -8.80 1.94 27.37
CA ILE A 208 -8.67 2.06 28.84
C ILE A 208 -7.58 3.07 29.20
N LYS A 209 -6.45 3.05 28.49
CA LYS A 209 -5.33 3.97 28.76
C LYS A 209 -5.62 5.42 28.35
N ASN A 210 -6.52 5.63 27.40
CA ASN A 210 -6.73 6.90 26.72
C ASN A 210 -8.16 7.43 26.83
N GLU A 211 -8.96 6.89 27.77
CA GLU A 211 -10.40 7.12 27.90
C GLU A 211 -10.76 8.60 27.84
N ASP A 212 -10.15 9.41 28.70
CA ASP A 212 -10.50 10.83 28.88
C ASP A 212 -10.43 11.62 27.58
N TRP A 213 -9.27 11.62 26.91
CA TRP A 213 -9.09 12.43 25.71
C TRP A 213 -9.81 11.80 24.51
N PHE A 214 -9.83 10.46 24.41
CA PHE A 214 -10.41 9.77 23.27
C PHE A 214 -11.91 10.02 23.19
N PHE A 215 -12.64 9.84 24.28
CA PHE A 215 -14.08 10.06 24.30
C PHE A 215 -14.45 11.54 24.27
N ALA A 216 -13.63 12.43 24.84
CA ALA A 216 -13.81 13.88 24.68
C ALA A 216 -13.72 14.28 23.19
N ASP A 217 -12.70 13.81 22.46
CA ASP A 217 -12.57 14.06 21.03
C ASP A 217 -13.68 13.37 20.23
N TYR A 218 -14.05 12.14 20.57
CA TYR A 218 -15.13 11.41 19.88
C TYR A 218 -16.47 12.13 19.99
N ASN A 219 -16.83 12.60 21.18
CA ASN A 219 -18.09 13.32 21.39
C ASN A 219 -18.08 14.67 20.65
N SER A 220 -17.08 15.51 20.95
CA SER A 220 -17.02 16.87 20.42
C SER A 220 -16.77 16.95 18.91
N LYS A 221 -16.01 16.01 18.33
CA LYS A 221 -15.62 16.05 16.92
C LYS A 221 -16.47 15.17 16.01
N LEU A 222 -17.19 14.16 16.51
CA LEU A 222 -17.94 13.24 15.66
C LEU A 222 -19.44 13.14 16.00
N LEU A 223 -19.84 13.29 17.27
CA LEU A 223 -21.26 13.22 17.64
C LEU A 223 -21.93 14.59 17.60
N GLU A 224 -21.18 15.63 17.98
CA GLU A 224 -21.64 17.03 17.98
C GLU A 224 -21.29 17.77 16.67
N SER A 225 -20.60 17.10 15.73
CA SER A 225 -20.25 17.70 14.44
C SER A 225 -21.51 18.01 13.63
N SER A 226 -21.62 19.26 13.18
CA SER A 226 -22.74 19.78 12.36
C SER A 226 -22.60 19.43 10.89
#